data_AF-A0A962WD53-F1
#
_entry.id   AF-A0A962WD53-F1
#
_cell.length_a   1.000
_cell.length_b   1.000
_cell.length_c   1.000
_cell.angle_alpha   90.00
_cell.angle_beta   90.00
_cell.angle_gamma   90.00
#
_symmetry.space_group_name_H-M   'P 1'
#
loop_
_entity.id
_entity.type
_entity.pdbx_description
1 polymer ?
#
loop_
_entity_poly.entity_id
_entity_poly.type
_entity_poly.pdbx_seq_one_letter_code
_entity_poly.pdbx_strand_id
1 'polypeptide(L)' 'RAGPGTKVICLGNLGQIDTPYITETTSGLTYVVDRFKNWEHSAHTTLMRGERSRLADYATQVL' A
#
# COMPACT_ATOMS: atom_id res chain seq x y z
N ARG A 1 -4.57 -2.13 22.23
CA ARG A 1 -5.26 -3.43 22.07
C ARG A 1 -6.48 -3.19 21.21
N ALA A 2 -6.74 -4.03 20.22
CA ALA A 2 -7.93 -3.95 19.38
C ALA A 2 -9.02 -4.87 19.94
N GLY A 3 -10.28 -4.44 19.90
CA GLY A 3 -11.42 -5.25 20.35
C GLY A 3 -11.85 -6.29 19.31
N PRO A 4 -12.71 -7.26 19.67
CA PRO A 4 -13.26 -8.25 18.74
C PRO A 4 -13.88 -7.58 17.50
N GLY A 5 -13.68 -8.17 16.32
CA GLY A 5 -14.20 -7.66 15.05
C GLY A 5 -13.41 -6.52 14.42
N THR A 6 -12.40 -5.97 15.10
CA THR A 6 -11.55 -4.91 14.53
C THR A 6 -10.76 -5.43 13.34
N LYS A 7 -10.74 -4.67 12.25
CA LYS A 7 -9.86 -4.88 11.10
C LYS A 7 -8.85 -3.73 11.04
N VAL A 8 -7.60 -4.03 10.70
CA VAL A 8 -6.55 -3.04 10.48
C VAL A 8 -6.18 -3.11 9.01
N ILE A 9 -6.16 -1.96 8.34
CA ILE A 9 -5.79 -1.85 6.93
C ILE A 9 -4.59 -0.90 6.86
N CYS A 10 -3.47 -1.42 6.36
CA CYS A 10 -2.28 -0.62 6.08
C CYS A 10 -2.23 -0.32 4.59
N LEU A 11 -2.19 0.97 4.23
CA LEU A 11 -2.11 1.44 2.86
C LEU A 11 -0.85 2.29 2.69
N GLY A 12 -0.27 2.25 1.49
CA GLY A 12 0.76 3.20 1.10
C GLY A 12 1.30 2.89 -0.29
N ASN A 13 2.17 3.78 -0.76
CA ASN A 13 2.78 3.71 -2.08
C ASN A 13 4.29 3.57 -1.93
N LEU A 14 4.82 2.38 -2.23
CA LEU A 14 6.26 2.12 -2.14
C LEU A 14 7.07 3.00 -3.12
N GLY A 15 6.48 3.40 -4.24
CA GLY A 15 7.11 4.28 -5.22
C GLY A 15 7.16 5.78 -4.84
N GLN A 16 6.65 6.16 -3.67
CA GLN A 16 6.68 7.54 -3.15
C GLN A 16 7.57 7.69 -1.91
N ILE A 17 8.50 6.77 -1.67
CA ILE A 17 9.49 6.90 -0.61
C ILE A 17 10.52 7.98 -1.03
N ASP A 18 10.63 9.03 -0.23
CA ASP A 18 11.45 10.22 -0.51
C ASP A 18 12.57 10.42 0.54
N THR A 19 12.97 9.35 1.23
CA THR A 19 14.02 9.37 2.26
C THR A 19 15.15 8.40 1.91
N PRO A 20 16.43 8.75 2.18
CA PRO A 20 17.55 7.86 1.90
C PRO A 20 17.63 6.66 2.87
N TYR A 21 16.86 6.66 3.96
CA TYR A 21 16.96 5.65 5.03
C TYR A 21 16.00 4.47 4.86
N ILE A 22 15.01 4.58 3.98
CA ILE A 22 13.96 3.58 3.78
C ILE A 22 13.90 3.24 2.30
N THR A 23 13.64 1.97 2.00
CA THR A 23 13.44 1.47 0.64
C THR A 23 12.12 0.72 0.56
N GLU A 24 11.71 0.36 -0.65
CA GLU A 24 10.56 -0.50 -0.88
C GLU A 24 10.68 -1.83 -0.13
N THR A 25 11.90 -2.34 0.09
CA THR A 25 12.14 -3.61 0.79
C THR A 25 12.32 -3.47 2.30
N THR A 26 12.69 -2.28 2.79
CA THR A 26 12.89 -2.01 4.22
C THR A 26 11.75 -1.24 4.88
N SER A 27 10.72 -0.86 4.10
CA SER A 27 9.55 -0.14 4.61
C SER A 27 8.77 -0.95 5.65
N GLY A 28 8.07 -0.23 6.54
CA GLY A 28 7.15 -0.86 7.49
C GLY A 28 6.00 -1.63 6.82
N LEU A 29 5.58 -1.22 5.61
CA LEU A 29 4.55 -1.95 4.86
C LEU A 29 5.04 -3.32 4.42
N THR A 30 6.25 -3.38 3.85
CA THR A 30 6.88 -4.63 3.42
C THR A 30 7.15 -5.54 4.61
N TYR A 31 7.58 -4.96 5.74
CA TYR A 31 7.74 -5.69 6.99
C TYR A 31 6.43 -6.34 7.47
N VAL A 32 5.32 -5.59 7.47
CA VAL A 32 4.00 -6.12 7.86
C VAL A 32 3.55 -7.24 6.92
N VAL A 33 3.68 -7.06 5.61
CA VAL A 33 3.33 -8.10 4.64
C VAL A 33 4.14 -9.37 4.89
N ASP A 34 5.46 -9.27 5.04
CA ASP A 34 6.33 -10.44 5.25
C ASP A 34 5.99 -11.22 6.53
N ARG A 35 5.71 -10.50 7.62
CA ARG A 35 5.39 -11.11 8.92
C ARG A 35 4.00 -11.75 8.95
N PHE A 36 3.05 -11.22 8.20
CA PHE A 36 1.67 -11.69 8.23
C PHE A 36 1.29 -12.58 7.04
N LYS A 37 2.09 -12.70 5.98
CA LYS A 37 1.74 -13.47 4.75
C LYS A 37 1.30 -14.91 4.97
N ASN A 38 1.72 -15.55 6.08
CA ASN A 38 1.35 -16.92 6.43
C ASN A 38 0.23 -17.00 7.50
N TRP A 39 -0.29 -15.87 7.96
CA TRP A 39 -1.40 -15.83 8.90
C TRP A 39 -2.72 -15.91 8.16
N GLU A 40 -3.55 -16.90 8.54
CA GLU A 40 -4.83 -17.22 7.87
C GLU A 40 -5.83 -16.06 7.82
N HIS A 41 -5.77 -15.12 8.76
CA HIS A 41 -6.66 -13.97 8.79
C HIS A 41 -6.07 -12.72 8.13
N SER A 42 -4.93 -12.84 7.46
CA SER A 42 -4.33 -11.75 6.69
C SER A 42 -4.70 -11.84 5.20
N ALA A 43 -4.71 -10.69 4.55
CA ALA A 43 -4.71 -10.58 3.11
C ALA A 43 -3.84 -9.39 2.70
N HIS A 44 -3.13 -9.51 1.60
CA HIS A 44 -2.39 -8.41 1.00
C HIS A 44 -2.65 -8.40 -0.50
N THR A 45 -2.76 -7.20 -1.07
CA THR A 45 -2.93 -7.02 -2.51
C THR A 45 -2.06 -5.86 -2.95
N THR A 46 -1.39 -6.03 -4.08
CA THR A 46 -0.61 -4.97 -4.71
C THR A 46 -1.45 -4.38 -5.84
N LEU A 47 -1.77 -3.09 -5.74
CA LEU A 47 -2.45 -2.38 -6.80
C LEU A 47 -1.42 -1.92 -7.83
N MET A 48 -1.40 -2.57 -8.99
CA MET A 48 -0.39 -2.32 -10.04
C MET A 48 -0.59 -0.99 -10.77
N ARG A 49 -1.83 -0.48 -10.80
CA ARG A 49 -2.19 0.80 -11.42
C ARG A 49 -3.28 1.47 -10.60
N GLY A 50 -3.22 2.80 -10.55
CA GLY A 50 -4.33 3.59 -10.04
C GLY A 50 -5.44 3.65 -11.08
N GLU A 51 -6.67 3.37 -10.68
CA GLU A 51 -7.84 3.67 -11.49
C GLU A 51 -8.06 5.18 -11.45
N ARG A 52 -8.10 5.79 -12.63
CA ARG A 52 -8.37 7.23 -12.79
C ARG A 52 -9.71 7.40 -13.48
N SER A 53 -10.42 8.46 -13.12
CA SER A 53 -11.61 8.84 -13.89
C SER A 53 -11.18 9.39 -15.25
N ARG A 54 -12.09 9.32 -16.24
CA ARG A 54 -11.88 9.92 -17.57
C ARG A 54 -11.42 11.39 -17.49
N LEU A 55 -11.89 12.13 -16.48
CA LEU A 55 -11.50 13.53 -16.23
C LEU A 55 -10.04 13.63 -15.73
N ALA A 56 -9.64 12.78 -14.79
CA ALA A 56 -8.29 12.78 -14.24
C ALA A 56 -7.24 12.33 -15.28
N ASP A 57 -7.60 11.39 -16.15
CA ASP A 57 -6.74 10.99 -17.27
C ASP A 57 -6.54 12.13 -18.27
N TYR A 58 -7.63 12.81 -18.65
CA TYR A 58 -7.53 13.96 -19.55
C TYR A 58 -6.66 15.08 -18.96
N ALA A 59 -6.84 15.42 -17.68
CA ALA A 59 -6.04 16.44 -17.01
C ALA A 59 -4.54 16.12 -17.01
N THR A 60 -4.17 14.84 -16.92
CA THR A 60 -2.77 14.39 -16.94
C THR A 60 -2.14 14.47 -18.34
N GLN A 61 -2.93 14.44 -19.42
CA GLN A 61 -2.43 14.55 -20.79
C GLN A 61 -2.24 16.00 -21.26
N VAL A 62 -2.96 16.94 -20.65
CA VAL A 62 -2.93 18.37 -21.01
C VAL A 62 -1.86 19.14 -20.22
N LEU A 63 -1.45 18.63 -19.05
CA LEU A 63 -0.35 19.13 -18.22
C LEU A 63 0.97 18.42 -18.55
#